data_AF-A0A2M7I472-F1
#
_entry.id   AF-A0A2M7I472-F1
#
_cell.length_a   1.000
_cell.length_b   1.000
_cell.length_c   1.000
_cell.angle_alpha   90.00
_cell.angle_beta   90.00
_cell.angle_gamma   90.00
#
_symmetry.space_group_name_H-M   'P 1'
#
loop_
_entity.id
_entity.type
_entity.pdbx_description
1 polymer ?
#
loop_
_entity_poly.entity_id
_entity_poly.type
_entity_poly.pdbx_seq_one_letter_code
_entity_poly.pdbx_strand_id
1 'polypeptide(L)'
;MNNTKINIRQIALPTEHGAWGFVLEPLLLALLVAYSLHGLMLSLCAFFMFLSYQPLRILFKKKNNNELNKYALIVFSVYVFLAAVFFFITFSQSELIALTPFVLSVIIMLIYLIILYRQKNRELISELSASFSISILTLSILLLKGWQIKYVIAFLIVLLARSIPTTFYVHTKLQ
;
A
#
# COMPACT_ATOMS: atom_id res chain seq x y z
N MET A 1 28.89 9.66 25.58
CA MET A 1 27.73 9.90 24.70
C MET A 1 27.73 8.83 23.63
N ASN A 2 26.85 7.84 23.70
CA ASN A 2 26.77 6.79 22.68
C ASN A 2 26.25 7.40 21.39
N ASN A 3 27.12 7.53 20.40
CA ASN A 3 26.78 7.94 19.05
C ASN A 3 26.04 6.77 18.38
N THR A 4 24.78 6.54 18.76
CA THR A 4 23.94 5.55 18.08
C THR A 4 23.68 6.07 16.67
N LYS A 5 24.49 5.62 15.70
CA LYS A 5 24.30 5.91 14.28
C LYS A 5 22.83 5.64 13.93
N ILE A 6 22.11 6.68 13.57
CA ILE A 6 20.72 6.56 13.11
C ILE A 6 20.76 5.81 11.78
N ASN A 7 20.17 4.62 11.77
CA ASN A 7 20.12 3.80 10.58
C ASN A 7 18.92 4.22 9.72
N ILE A 8 19.16 5.11 8.76
CA ILE A 8 18.13 5.65 7.84
C ILE A 8 17.38 4.51 7.14
N ARG A 9 18.04 3.39 6.83
CA ARG A 9 17.41 2.22 6.20
C ARG A 9 16.27 1.63 7.04
N GLN A 10 16.43 1.62 8.37
CA GLN A 10 15.39 1.12 9.29
C GLN A 10 14.17 2.04 9.39
N ILE A 11 14.36 3.33 9.05
CA ILE A 11 13.30 4.33 9.02
C ILE A 11 12.56 4.28 7.68
N ALA A 12 13.32 4.16 6.59
CA ALA A 12 12.81 4.26 5.23
C ALA A 12 12.12 3.00 4.71
N LEU A 13 12.61 1.81 5.09
CA LEU A 13 12.13 0.55 4.51
C LEU A 13 11.29 -0.26 5.50
N PRO A 14 10.11 -0.76 5.08
CA PRO A 14 9.35 -1.72 5.86
C PRO A 14 10.18 -2.97 6.18
N THR A 15 10.20 -3.34 7.46
CA THR A 15 10.91 -4.54 7.95
C THR A 15 10.14 -5.84 7.68
N GLU A 16 8.87 -5.73 7.30
CA GLU A 16 7.97 -6.86 7.10
C GLU A 16 8.15 -7.41 5.67
N HIS A 17 8.99 -8.44 5.52
CA HIS A 17 9.29 -9.05 4.22
C HIS A 17 8.05 -9.53 3.46
N GLY A 18 7.03 -10.04 4.16
CA GLY A 18 5.78 -10.48 3.54
C GLY A 18 5.00 -9.36 2.85
N ALA A 19 5.00 -8.15 3.42
CA ALA A 19 4.22 -7.02 2.88
C ALA A 19 4.71 -6.57 1.50
N TRP A 20 6.01 -6.76 1.20
CA TRP A 20 6.59 -6.44 -0.10
C TRP A 20 5.95 -7.24 -1.23
N GLY A 21 5.81 -8.55 -1.06
CA GLY A 21 5.18 -9.41 -2.04
C GLY A 21 3.71 -9.07 -2.24
N PHE A 22 2.96 -8.88 -1.14
CA PHE A 22 1.54 -8.53 -1.19
C PHE A 22 1.23 -7.19 -1.87
N VAL A 23 2.15 -6.23 -1.86
CA VAL A 23 1.99 -4.94 -2.54
C VAL A 23 2.56 -4.97 -3.96
N LEU A 24 3.80 -5.42 -4.14
CA LEU A 24 4.47 -5.34 -5.44
C LEU A 24 3.89 -6.32 -6.45
N GLU A 25 3.55 -7.54 -6.04
CA GLU A 25 3.08 -8.57 -6.97
C GLU A 25 1.78 -8.16 -7.68
N PRO A 26 0.70 -7.71 -7.00
CA PRO A 26 -0.51 -7.27 -7.71
C PRO A 26 -0.29 -6.05 -8.59
N LEU A 27 0.54 -5.09 -8.15
CA LEU A 27 0.88 -3.91 -8.94
C LEU A 27 1.62 -4.28 -10.23
N LEU A 28 2.64 -5.13 -10.12
CA LEU A 28 3.40 -5.60 -11.28
C LEU A 28 2.53 -6.44 -12.22
N LEU A 29 1.69 -7.33 -11.69
CA LEU A 29 0.76 -8.11 -12.51
C LEU A 29 -0.22 -7.21 -13.27
N ALA A 30 -0.77 -6.19 -12.61
CA ALA A 30 -1.67 -5.23 -13.26
C ALA A 30 -0.96 -4.46 -14.37
N LEU A 31 0.29 -4.03 -14.15
CA LEU A 31 1.11 -3.37 -15.16
C LEU A 31 1.52 -4.28 -16.30
N LEU A 32 1.83 -5.55 -16.04
CA LEU A 32 2.16 -6.54 -17.07
C LEU A 32 0.99 -6.81 -17.99
N VAL A 33 -0.22 -6.89 -17.43
CA VAL A 33 -1.44 -7.20 -18.17
C VAL A 33 -2.03 -5.97 -18.86
N ALA A 34 -1.95 -4.80 -18.24
CA ALA A 34 -2.60 -3.56 -18.70
C ALA A 34 -1.66 -2.35 -18.61
N TYR A 35 -0.48 -2.44 -19.24
CA TYR A 35 0.50 -1.35 -19.19
C TYR A 35 -0.05 -0.03 -19.76
N SER A 36 0.08 1.03 -18.94
CA SER A 36 -0.15 2.42 -19.32
C SER A 36 0.74 3.33 -18.48
N LEU A 37 1.06 4.52 -18.99
CA LEU A 37 1.85 5.50 -18.25
C LEU A 37 1.11 5.95 -16.98
N HIS A 38 -0.20 6.19 -17.07
CA HIS A 38 -1.05 6.52 -15.92
C HIS A 38 -1.10 5.38 -14.89
N GLY A 39 -1.23 4.13 -15.35
CA GLY A 39 -1.15 2.96 -14.48
C GLY A 39 0.20 2.83 -13.77
N LEU A 40 1.30 3.16 -14.45
CA LEU A 40 2.64 3.21 -13.87
C LEU A 40 2.73 4.29 -12.79
N MET A 41 2.25 5.51 -13.07
CA MET A 41 2.21 6.60 -12.09
C MET A 41 1.35 6.23 -10.88
N LEU A 42 0.17 5.63 -11.08
CA LEU A 42 -0.68 5.18 -9.98
C LEU A 42 -0.03 4.05 -9.16
N SER A 43 0.72 3.15 -9.81
CA SER A 43 1.48 2.11 -9.13
C SER A 43 2.63 2.68 -8.29
N LEU A 44 3.34 3.69 -8.81
CA LEU A 44 4.35 4.42 -8.05
C LEU A 44 3.73 5.18 -6.87
N CYS A 45 2.56 5.80 -7.06
CA CYS A 45 1.79 6.41 -5.98
C CYS A 45 1.48 5.39 -4.87
N ALA A 46 0.92 4.23 -5.23
CA ALA A 46 0.63 3.14 -4.30
C ALA A 46 1.88 2.64 -3.57
N PHE A 47 2.99 2.51 -4.31
CA PHE A 47 4.27 2.08 -3.75
C PHE A 47 4.83 3.08 -2.72
N PHE A 48 4.81 4.38 -3.00
CA PHE A 48 5.26 5.39 -2.04
C PHE A 48 4.32 5.52 -0.83
N MET A 49 3.01 5.34 -1.02
CA MET A 49 2.07 5.21 0.11
C MET A 49 2.41 4.00 0.99
N PHE A 50 2.75 2.85 0.41
CA PHE A 50 3.22 1.69 1.15
C PHE A 50 4.52 1.98 1.92
N LEU A 51 5.52 2.60 1.27
CA LEU A 51 6.76 2.97 1.95
C LEU A 51 6.54 3.95 3.11
N SER A 52 5.55 4.84 3.02
CA SER A 52 5.20 5.78 4.08
C SER A 52 4.71 5.13 5.38
N TYR A 53 4.27 3.86 5.33
CA TYR A 53 3.80 3.13 6.50
C TYR A 53 4.87 3.00 7.60
N GLN A 54 6.11 2.68 7.23
CA GLN A 54 7.20 2.47 8.19
C GLN A 54 7.54 3.74 9.00
N PRO A 55 7.83 4.90 8.37
CA PRO A 55 8.10 6.12 9.12
C PRO A 55 6.86 6.60 9.89
N LEU A 56 5.66 6.41 9.35
CA LEU A 56 4.41 6.72 10.06
C LEU A 56 4.28 5.91 11.37
N ARG A 57 4.59 4.61 11.31
CA ARG A 57 4.61 3.73 12.50
C ARG A 57 5.63 4.15 13.53
N ILE A 58 6.77 4.68 13.09
CA ILE A 58 7.79 5.23 13.98
C ILE A 58 7.25 6.48 14.71
N LEU A 59 6.64 7.41 13.97
CA LEU A 59 6.06 8.64 14.52
C LEU A 59 4.96 8.36 15.57
N PHE A 60 4.17 7.30 15.38
CA PHE A 60 3.12 6.90 16.33
C PHE A 60 3.62 6.10 17.53
N LYS A 61 4.88 5.66 17.57
CA LYS A 61 5.41 4.97 18.76
C LYS A 61 5.56 5.97 19.91
N LYS A 62 5.01 5.59 21.07
CA LYS A 62 5.05 6.39 22.33
C LYS A 62 6.47 6.67 22.87
N LYS A 63 7.53 6.10 22.27
CA LYS A 63 8.91 6.26 22.74
C LYS A 63 9.49 7.56 22.18
N ASN A 64 9.74 8.53 23.05
CA ASN A 64 10.21 9.85 22.67
C ASN A 64 11.72 9.84 22.33
N ASN A 65 12.06 9.58 21.07
CA ASN A 65 13.40 9.84 20.54
C ASN A 65 13.30 10.94 19.48
N ASN A 66 13.57 12.18 19.90
CA ASN A 66 13.39 13.37 19.07
C ASN A 66 14.14 13.30 17.74
N GLU A 67 15.38 12.79 17.74
CA GLU A 67 16.18 12.68 16.52
C GLU A 67 15.57 11.67 15.55
N LEU A 68 15.22 10.47 16.03
CA LEU A 68 14.62 9.42 15.21
C LEU A 68 13.25 9.86 14.65
N ASN A 69 12.46 10.58 15.43
CA ASN A 69 11.19 11.16 14.98
C ASN A 69 11.38 12.24 13.92
N LYS A 70 12.42 13.07 14.03
CA LYS A 70 12.76 14.09 13.02
C LYS A 70 13.07 13.44 11.66
N TYR A 71 13.93 12.42 11.63
CA TYR A 71 14.23 11.71 10.38
C TYR A 71 13.02 10.94 9.84
N ALA A 72 12.21 10.33 10.71
CA ALA A 72 10.96 9.68 10.30
C ALA A 72 9.99 10.67 9.65
N LEU A 73 9.85 11.88 10.20
CA LEU A 73 9.00 12.93 9.63
C LEU A 73 9.49 13.35 8.25
N ILE A 74 10.79 13.59 8.08
CA ILE A 74 11.38 13.97 6.79
C ILE A 74 11.12 12.89 5.74
N VAL A 75 11.41 11.63 6.06
CA VAL A 75 11.21 10.50 5.13
C VAL A 75 9.73 10.32 4.80
N PHE A 76 8.84 10.41 5.79
CA PHE A 76 7.40 10.37 5.59
C PHE A 76 6.93 11.48 4.65
N SER A 77 7.36 12.73 4.87
CA SER A 77 7.02 13.87 4.03
C SER A 77 7.49 13.69 2.59
N VAL A 78 8.70 13.15 2.37
CA VAL A 78 9.19 12.85 1.02
C VAL A 78 8.32 11.82 0.32
N TYR A 79 7.96 10.72 0.99
CA TYR A 79 7.11 9.69 0.39
C TYR A 79 5.69 10.17 0.10
N VAL A 80 5.09 10.92 1.02
CA VAL A 80 3.76 11.51 0.79
C VAL A 80 3.80 12.52 -0.35
N PHE A 81 4.85 13.35 -0.43
CA PHE A 81 5.04 14.29 -1.53
C PHE A 81 5.15 13.57 -2.88
N LEU A 82 6.00 12.53 -2.97
CA LEU A 82 6.15 11.73 -4.19
C LEU A 82 4.83 11.04 -4.57
N ALA A 83 4.14 10.44 -3.60
CA ALA A 83 2.83 9.83 -3.83
C ALA A 83 1.81 10.84 -4.37
N ALA A 84 1.77 12.06 -3.79
CA ALA A 84 0.89 13.13 -4.23
C ALA A 84 1.21 13.61 -5.64
N VAL A 85 2.50 13.75 -6.01
CA VAL A 85 2.93 14.12 -7.36
C VAL A 85 2.45 13.09 -8.38
N PHE A 86 2.70 11.79 -8.14
CA PHE A 86 2.26 10.74 -9.06
C PHE A 86 0.73 10.61 -9.16
N PHE A 87 0.03 10.81 -8.04
CA PHE A 87 -1.42 10.86 -8.04
C PHE A 87 -1.93 12.04 -8.87
N PHE A 88 -1.37 13.23 -8.68
CA PHE A 88 -1.78 14.44 -9.40
C PHE A 88 -1.58 14.29 -10.91
N ILE A 89 -0.44 13.74 -11.34
CA ILE A 89 -0.19 13.43 -12.76
C ILE A 89 -1.30 12.51 -13.29
N THR A 90 -1.58 11.41 -12.59
CA THR A 90 -2.64 10.46 -12.99
C THR A 90 -4.00 11.14 -13.05
N PHE A 91 -4.37 11.90 -12.00
CA PHE A 91 -5.65 12.58 -11.86
C PHE A 91 -5.90 13.58 -12.98
N SER A 92 -4.89 14.37 -13.35
CA SER A 92 -5.01 15.42 -14.38
C SER A 92 -5.34 14.90 -15.78
N GLN A 93 -5.13 13.60 -16.03
CA GLN A 93 -5.22 13.00 -17.36
C GLN A 93 -6.22 11.82 -17.42
N SER A 94 -6.96 11.57 -16.33
CA SER A 94 -7.82 10.40 -16.20
C SER A 94 -9.27 10.74 -15.87
N GLU A 95 -10.18 9.86 -16.27
CA GLU A 95 -11.58 9.94 -15.86
C GLU A 95 -11.75 9.55 -14.39
N LEU A 96 -12.62 10.28 -13.67
CA LEU A 96 -12.89 10.03 -12.25
C LEU A 96 -13.34 8.59 -11.97
N ILE A 97 -14.09 7.99 -12.90
CA ILE A 97 -14.60 6.61 -12.77
C ILE A 97 -13.44 5.62 -12.63
N ALA A 98 -12.37 5.79 -13.41
CA ALA A 98 -11.19 4.92 -13.35
C ALA A 98 -10.46 5.00 -12.00
N LEU A 99 -10.57 6.12 -11.28
CA LEU A 99 -9.96 6.32 -9.97
C LEU A 99 -10.84 5.86 -8.79
N THR A 100 -12.11 5.50 -9.03
CA THR A 100 -13.02 5.08 -7.95
C THR A 100 -12.51 3.87 -7.15
N PRO A 101 -11.96 2.80 -7.76
CA PRO A 101 -11.38 1.69 -6.98
C PRO A 101 -10.19 2.14 -6.13
N PHE A 102 -9.31 2.99 -6.66
CA PHE A 102 -8.17 3.52 -5.91
C PHE A 102 -8.62 4.28 -4.65
N VAL A 103 -9.60 5.17 -4.76
CA VAL A 103 -10.14 5.91 -3.61
C VAL A 103 -10.73 4.95 -2.57
N LEU A 104 -11.51 3.96 -3.02
CA LEU A 104 -12.07 2.95 -2.14
C LEU A 104 -10.98 2.14 -1.43
N SER A 105 -9.93 1.74 -2.15
CA SER A 105 -8.77 1.05 -1.60
C SER A 105 -8.10 1.88 -0.50
N VAL A 106 -7.88 3.17 -0.73
CA VAL A 106 -7.27 4.08 0.27
C VAL A 106 -8.14 4.16 1.53
N ILE A 107 -9.47 4.28 1.38
CA ILE A 107 -10.40 4.30 2.51
C ILE A 107 -10.29 3.01 3.33
N ILE A 108 -10.33 1.84 2.67
CA ILE A 108 -10.19 0.54 3.33
C ILE A 108 -8.84 0.43 4.06
N MET A 109 -7.75 0.86 3.41
CA MET A 109 -6.40 0.84 4.01
C MET A 109 -6.30 1.76 5.24
N LEU A 110 -6.91 2.95 5.21
CA LEU A 110 -6.94 3.85 6.35
C LEU A 110 -7.70 3.25 7.52
N ILE A 111 -8.85 2.62 7.28
CA ILE A 111 -9.63 1.90 8.29
C ILE A 111 -8.79 0.76 8.89
N TYR A 112 -8.14 -0.04 8.03
CA TYR A 112 -7.22 -1.10 8.46
C TYR A 112 -6.12 -0.54 9.37
N LEU A 113 -5.44 0.54 8.98
CA LEU A 113 -4.38 1.16 9.77
C LEU A 113 -4.90 1.61 11.14
N ILE A 114 -6.08 2.24 11.21
CA ILE A 114 -6.68 2.66 12.47
C ILE A 114 -6.95 1.46 13.39
N ILE A 115 -7.48 0.37 12.85
CA ILE A 115 -7.74 -0.86 13.61
C ILE A 115 -6.41 -1.47 14.08
N LEU A 116 -5.41 -1.55 13.19
CA LEU A 116 -4.08 -2.08 13.48
C LEU A 116 -3.37 -1.33 14.62
N TYR A 117 -3.55 -0.01 14.71
CA TYR A 117 -3.00 0.78 15.81
C TYR A 117 -3.76 0.61 17.13
N ARG A 118 -5.04 0.22 17.10
CA ARG A 118 -5.89 0.04 18.28
C ARG A 118 -5.79 -1.36 18.88
N GLN A 119 -5.64 -2.40 18.05
CA GLN A 119 -5.65 -3.79 18.50
C GLN A 119 -4.24 -4.29 18.82
N LYS A 120 -4.12 -5.06 19.91
CA LYS A 120 -2.89 -5.77 20.29
C LYS A 120 -2.75 -7.12 19.57
N ASN A 121 -3.85 -7.71 19.13
CA ASN A 121 -3.91 -9.00 18.45
C ASN A 121 -4.26 -8.80 16.97
N ARG A 122 -3.61 -9.58 16.11
CA ARG A 122 -3.89 -9.60 14.67
C ARG A 122 -5.14 -10.42 14.41
N GLU A 123 -6.24 -9.75 14.09
CA GLU A 123 -7.47 -10.42 13.65
C GLU A 123 -7.41 -10.72 12.15
N LEU A 124 -7.90 -11.90 11.76
CA LEU A 124 -7.95 -12.36 10.38
C LEU A 124 -8.60 -11.33 9.43
N ILE A 125 -9.69 -10.71 9.87
CA ILE A 125 -10.44 -9.70 9.10
C ILE A 125 -9.54 -8.50 8.76
N SER A 126 -8.70 -8.09 9.70
CA SER A 126 -7.75 -7.01 9.52
C SER A 126 -6.69 -7.40 8.47
N GLU A 127 -6.12 -8.60 8.55
CA GLU A 127 -5.13 -9.09 7.58
C GLU A 127 -5.71 -9.25 6.16
N LEU A 128 -6.96 -9.71 6.05
CA LEU A 128 -7.67 -9.79 4.77
C LEU A 128 -7.94 -8.41 4.17
N SER A 129 -8.27 -7.41 5.00
CA SER A 129 -8.58 -6.06 4.52
C SER A 129 -7.42 -5.40 3.79
N ALA A 130 -6.18 -5.61 4.25
CA ALA A 130 -4.98 -5.10 3.58
C ALA A 130 -4.78 -5.73 2.19
N SER A 131 -4.89 -7.06 2.08
CA SER A 131 -4.77 -7.78 0.81
C SER A 131 -5.88 -7.41 -0.17
N PHE A 132 -7.10 -7.23 0.35
CA PHE A 132 -8.28 -6.86 -0.41
C PHE A 132 -8.17 -5.42 -0.95
N SER A 133 -7.72 -4.48 -0.11
CA SER A 133 -7.47 -3.09 -0.49
C SER A 133 -6.50 -2.99 -1.68
N ILE A 134 -5.32 -3.65 -1.59
CA ILE A 134 -4.35 -3.65 -2.70
C ILE A 134 -4.93 -4.28 -3.96
N SER A 135 -5.70 -5.36 -3.83
CA SER A 135 -6.37 -5.97 -4.99
C SER A 135 -7.36 -5.00 -5.64
N ILE A 136 -8.16 -4.27 -4.85
CA ILE A 136 -9.08 -3.25 -5.35
C ILE A 136 -8.34 -2.12 -6.09
N LEU A 137 -7.19 -1.68 -5.55
CA LEU A 137 -6.40 -0.63 -6.18
C LEU A 137 -5.99 -0.98 -7.60
N THR A 138 -5.66 -2.24 -7.87
CA THR A 138 -5.24 -2.68 -9.21
C THR A 138 -6.34 -2.54 -10.26
N LEU A 139 -7.62 -2.54 -9.89
CA LEU A 139 -8.70 -2.30 -10.85
C LEU A 139 -8.57 -0.92 -11.49
N SER A 140 -8.13 0.09 -10.74
CA SER A 140 -7.88 1.42 -11.30
C SER A 140 -6.81 1.40 -12.38
N ILE A 141 -5.76 0.58 -12.24
CA ILE A 141 -4.70 0.44 -13.26
C ILE A 141 -5.29 -0.11 -14.57
N LEU A 142 -6.14 -1.13 -14.49
CA LEU A 142 -6.78 -1.72 -15.66
C LEU A 142 -7.80 -0.75 -16.30
N LEU A 143 -8.60 -0.06 -15.48
CA LEU A 143 -9.58 0.93 -15.97
C LEU A 143 -8.89 2.12 -16.64
N LEU A 144 -7.74 2.58 -16.12
CA LEU A 144 -6.93 3.62 -16.77
C LEU A 144 -6.42 3.22 -18.16
N LYS A 145 -6.28 1.91 -18.42
CA LYS A 145 -5.96 1.39 -19.76
C LYS A 145 -7.19 1.30 -20.67
N GLY A 146 -8.40 1.45 -20.15
CA GLY A 146 -9.65 1.32 -20.88
C GLY A 146 -10.19 -0.11 -20.95
N TRP A 147 -9.79 -0.98 -20.02
CA TRP A 147 -10.33 -2.35 -19.97
C TRP A 147 -11.83 -2.36 -19.69
N GLN A 148 -12.56 -3.28 -20.33
CA GLN A 148 -13.98 -3.48 -20.04
C GLN A 148 -14.17 -4.03 -18.62
N ILE A 149 -15.27 -3.62 -17.98
CA ILE A 149 -15.56 -3.97 -16.59
C ILE A 149 -15.56 -5.48 -16.33
N LYS A 150 -15.96 -6.30 -17.32
CA LYS A 150 -15.95 -7.77 -17.23
C LYS A 150 -14.54 -8.32 -16.97
N TYR A 151 -13.55 -7.83 -17.71
CA TYR A 151 -12.15 -8.26 -17.56
C TYR A 151 -11.53 -7.71 -16.28
N VAL A 152 -11.91 -6.49 -15.89
CA VAL A 152 -11.48 -5.86 -14.63
C VAL A 152 -11.95 -6.67 -13.42
N ILE A 153 -13.21 -7.12 -13.40
CA ILE A 153 -13.74 -7.99 -12.34
C ILE A 153 -13.08 -9.37 -12.37
N ALA A 154 -12.88 -9.96 -13.55
CA ALA A 154 -12.19 -11.25 -13.68
C ALA A 154 -10.77 -11.18 -13.10
N PHE A 155 -10.03 -10.09 -13.37
CA PHE A 155 -8.71 -9.87 -12.82
C PHE A 155 -8.72 -9.76 -11.29
N LEU A 156 -9.70 -9.04 -10.72
CA LEU A 156 -9.89 -8.98 -9.27
C LEU A 156 -10.11 -10.38 -8.67
N ILE A 157 -10.97 -11.21 -9.28
CA ILE A 157 -11.23 -12.57 -8.81
C ILE A 157 -9.95 -13.39 -8.77
N VAL A 158 -9.10 -13.28 -9.81
CA VAL A 158 -7.80 -13.98 -9.86
C VAL A 158 -6.88 -13.52 -8.73
N LEU A 159 -6.78 -12.22 -8.46
CA LEU A 159 -5.97 -11.69 -7.36
C LEU A 159 -6.48 -12.15 -5.98
N LEU A 160 -7.79 -12.18 -5.80
CA LEU A 160 -8.42 -12.63 -4.54
C LEU A 160 -8.28 -14.13 -4.33
N ALA A 161 -8.44 -14.93 -5.38
CA ALA A 161 -8.30 -16.39 -5.33
C ALA A 161 -6.90 -16.82 -4.85
N ARG A 162 -5.88 -15.99 -5.06
CA ARG A 162 -4.53 -16.22 -4.55
C ARG A 162 -4.31 -15.60 -3.16
N SER A 163 -4.68 -14.34 -2.99
CA SER A 163 -4.36 -13.58 -1.77
C SER A 163 -5.14 -14.06 -0.55
N ILE A 164 -6.42 -14.42 -0.70
CA ILE A 164 -7.25 -14.87 0.42
C ILE A 164 -6.71 -16.19 1.02
N PRO A 165 -6.51 -17.29 0.25
CA PRO A 165 -5.98 -18.52 0.82
C PRO A 165 -4.59 -18.36 1.44
N THR A 166 -3.73 -17.52 0.83
CA THR A 166 -2.40 -17.23 1.36
C THR A 166 -2.48 -16.56 2.73
N THR A 167 -3.35 -15.56 2.88
CA THR A 167 -3.57 -14.87 4.16
C THR A 167 -4.13 -15.83 5.21
N PHE A 168 -5.10 -16.68 4.87
CA PHE A 168 -5.61 -17.72 5.77
C PHE A 168 -4.52 -18.71 6.22
N TYR A 169 -3.68 -19.18 5.30
CA TYR A 169 -2.61 -20.11 5.61
C TYR A 169 -1.57 -19.50 6.56
N VAL A 170 -1.17 -18.25 6.30
CA VAL A 170 -0.21 -17.54 7.16
C VAL A 170 -0.82 -17.26 8.54
N HIS A 171 -2.08 -16.86 8.59
CA HIS A 171 -2.79 -16.59 9.84
C HIS A 171 -2.82 -17.81 10.76
N THR A 172 -3.13 -18.99 10.22
CA THR A 172 -3.20 -20.25 10.98
C THR A 172 -1.83 -20.80 11.39
N LYS A 173 -0.75 -20.39 10.73
CA LYS A 173 0.63 -20.81 11.04
C LYS A 173 1.35 -19.93 12.05
N LEU A 174 0.95 -18.67 12.19
CA LEU A 174 1.59 -17.68 13.07
C LEU A 174 0.90 -17.53 14.44
N GLN A 175 -0.29 -18.11 14.60
CA GLN A 175 -1.00 -18.26 15.89
C GLN A 175 -0.59 -19.55 16.58
#